data_AF-A0A8C6GK64-F1
#
_entry.id   AF-A0A8C6GK64-F1
#
_cell.length_a   1.000
_cell.length_b   1.000
_cell.length_c   1.000
_cell.angle_alpha   90.00
_cell.angle_beta   90.00
_cell.angle_gamma   90.00
#
_symmetry.space_group_name_H-M   'P 1'
#
loop_
_entity.id
_entity.type
_entity.pdbx_description
1 polymer ?
#
loop_
_entity_poly.entity_id
_entity_poly.type
_entity_poly.pdbx_seq_one_letter_code
_entity_poly.pdbx_strand_id
1 'polypeptide(L)'
;MAEDIKTKIKNYKTAPFDSRFPNQNQTKNCWQNYLDFHRCEKAMTAKGGDVSVCEWYRRVYKSLCPVSWLDAWSRKVKRMHWIAWEWSYHWLWATILVLESNLGPLHKQQVFLTTAPSFQLLWSQPGMTA
;
A
#
# COMPACT_ATOMS: atom_id res chain seq x y z
N MET A 1 2.08 16.69 -18.76
CA MET A 1 1.77 15.30 -18.34
C MET A 1 0.74 15.25 -17.22
N ALA A 2 0.97 15.86 -16.05
CA ALA A 2 0.00 15.81 -14.94
C ALA A 2 -1.36 16.47 -15.28
N GLU A 3 -1.34 17.63 -15.95
CA GLU A 3 -2.55 18.33 -16.38
C GLU A 3 -3.37 17.57 -17.44
N ASP A 4 -2.68 16.84 -18.32
CA ASP A 4 -3.30 16.04 -19.37
C ASP A 4 -4.04 14.83 -18.77
N ILE A 5 -3.45 14.21 -17.74
CA ILE A 5 -4.06 13.10 -16.99
C ILE A 5 -5.31 13.59 -16.25
N LYS A 6 -5.23 14.75 -15.58
CA LYS A 6 -6.36 15.34 -14.84
C LYS A 6 -7.56 15.62 -15.76
N THR A 7 -7.31 16.13 -16.96
CA THR A 7 -8.35 16.40 -17.96
C THR A 7 -8.97 15.10 -18.48
N LYS A 8 -8.16 14.07 -18.76
CA LYS A 8 -8.64 12.74 -19.16
C LYS A 8 -9.50 12.09 -18.07
N ILE A 9 -9.13 12.26 -16.80
CA ILE A 9 -9.90 11.76 -15.66
C ILE A 9 -11.25 12.46 -15.53
N LYS A 10 -11.31 13.79 -15.73
CA LYS A 10 -12.57 14.55 -15.67
C LYS A 10 -13.60 14.06 -16.70
N ASN A 11 -13.15 13.73 -17.91
CA ASN A 11 -14.01 13.29 -19.00
C ASN A 11 -14.11 11.75 -19.13
N TYR A 12 -13.62 11.01 -18.15
CA TYR A 12 -13.58 9.55 -18.20
C TYR A 12 -14.99 8.94 -18.10
N LYS A 13 -15.37 8.12 -19.07
CA LYS A 13 -16.63 7.35 -19.08
C LYS A 13 -16.39 5.85 -18.84
N THR A 14 -15.50 5.26 -19.61
CA THR A 14 -15.12 3.84 -19.55
C THR A 14 -13.67 3.67 -20.02
N ALA A 15 -13.09 2.48 -19.83
CA ALA A 15 -11.76 2.18 -20.34
C ALA A 15 -11.72 2.35 -21.87
N PRO A 16 -10.76 3.13 -22.41
CA PRO A 16 -10.59 3.24 -23.84
C PRO A 16 -10.00 1.94 -24.41
N PHE A 17 -10.09 1.78 -25.72
CA PHE A 17 -9.38 0.72 -26.44
C PHE A 17 -7.86 0.83 -26.22
N ASP A 18 -7.24 -0.30 -25.87
CA ASP A 18 -5.78 -0.42 -25.70
C ASP A 18 -5.23 -1.34 -26.79
N SER A 19 -4.41 -0.79 -27.68
CA SER A 19 -3.82 -1.53 -28.80
C SER A 19 -2.87 -2.65 -28.37
N ARG A 20 -2.40 -2.66 -27.11
CA ARG A 20 -1.61 -3.76 -26.53
C ARG A 20 -2.46 -5.01 -26.28
N PHE A 21 -3.77 -4.84 -26.14
CA PHE A 21 -4.73 -5.91 -25.86
C PHE A 21 -5.90 -5.88 -26.86
N PRO A 22 -5.63 -6.13 -28.16
CA PRO A 22 -6.66 -5.99 -29.22
C PRO A 22 -7.66 -7.15 -29.25
N ASN A 23 -7.35 -8.28 -28.59
CA ASN A 23 -8.16 -9.49 -28.63
C ASN A 23 -9.36 -9.42 -27.69
N GLN A 24 -10.37 -10.27 -27.93
CA GLN A 24 -11.58 -10.35 -27.07
C GLN A 24 -11.26 -10.70 -25.62
N ASN A 25 -10.22 -11.50 -25.35
CA ASN A 25 -9.81 -11.84 -23.99
C ASN A 25 -9.06 -10.67 -23.31
N GLN A 26 -9.76 -9.94 -22.45
CA GLN A 26 -9.24 -8.77 -21.74
C GLN A 26 -8.62 -9.07 -20.36
N THR A 27 -8.42 -10.34 -20.01
CA THR A 27 -7.85 -10.76 -18.71
C THR A 27 -6.50 -10.10 -18.43
N LYS A 28 -5.60 -10.06 -19.44
CA LYS A 28 -4.28 -9.44 -19.31
C LYS A 28 -4.36 -7.91 -19.15
N ASN A 29 -5.31 -7.27 -19.81
CA ASN A 29 -5.53 -5.83 -19.68
C ASN A 29 -5.94 -5.45 -18.25
N CYS A 30 -6.93 -6.17 -17.71
CA CYS A 30 -7.35 -6.03 -16.32
C CYS A 30 -6.17 -6.23 -15.35
N TRP A 31 -5.46 -7.35 -15.46
CA TRP A 31 -4.37 -7.69 -14.55
C TRP A 31 -3.21 -6.69 -14.62
N GLN A 32 -2.83 -6.25 -15.82
CA GLN A 32 -1.74 -5.29 -16.00
C GLN A 32 -2.09 -3.94 -15.36
N ASN A 33 -3.29 -3.40 -15.58
CA ASN A 33 -3.69 -2.14 -14.97
C ASN A 33 -3.82 -2.22 -13.44
N TYR A 34 -4.25 -3.38 -12.90
CA TYR A 34 -4.25 -3.61 -11.45
C TYR A 34 -2.83 -3.55 -10.87
N LEU A 35 -1.86 -4.20 -11.52
CA LEU A 35 -0.46 -4.15 -11.09
C LEU A 35 0.14 -2.75 -11.23
N ASP A 36 -0.13 -2.06 -12.33
CA ASP A 36 0.41 -0.73 -12.61
C ASP A 36 -0.09 0.30 -11.59
N PHE A 37 -1.35 0.20 -11.16
CA PHE A 37 -1.88 1.03 -10.07
C PHE A 37 -1.07 0.85 -8.78
N HIS A 38 -0.93 -0.39 -8.28
CA HIS A 38 -0.23 -0.62 -7.00
C HIS A 38 1.27 -0.35 -7.08
N ARG A 39 1.90 -0.55 -8.25
CA ARG A 39 3.31 -0.15 -8.48
C ARG A 39 3.45 1.37 -8.44
N CYS A 40 2.55 2.09 -9.11
CA CYS A 40 2.52 3.54 -9.12
C CYS A 40 2.29 4.09 -7.71
N GLU A 41 1.27 3.58 -7.00
CA GLU A 41 0.95 3.95 -5.62
C GLU A 41 2.16 3.76 -4.71
N LYS A 42 2.79 2.58 -4.74
CA LYS A 42 3.99 2.31 -3.93
C LYS A 42 5.15 3.25 -4.27
N ALA A 43 5.38 3.52 -5.56
CA ALA A 43 6.47 4.40 -6.00
C ALA A 43 6.22 5.86 -5.61
N MET A 44 4.96 6.34 -5.67
CA MET A 44 4.60 7.70 -5.29
C MET A 44 4.67 7.87 -3.77
N THR A 45 4.14 6.92 -2.98
CA THR A 45 4.23 6.94 -1.52
C THR A 45 5.67 6.92 -1.03
N ALA A 46 6.55 6.11 -1.66
CA ALA A 46 7.97 6.06 -1.30
C ALA A 46 8.72 7.37 -1.61
N LYS A 47 8.28 8.12 -2.62
CA LYS A 47 8.87 9.41 -3.01
C LYS A 47 8.21 10.61 -2.31
N GLY A 48 7.17 10.39 -1.49
CA GLY A 48 6.34 11.47 -0.94
C GLY A 48 5.58 12.27 -2.02
N GLY A 49 5.34 11.67 -3.18
CA GLY A 49 4.66 12.30 -4.31
C GLY A 49 3.14 12.13 -4.27
N ASP A 50 2.44 12.85 -5.14
CA ASP A 50 0.99 12.80 -5.24
C ASP A 50 0.48 11.52 -5.94
N VAL A 51 -0.31 10.72 -5.23
CA VAL A 51 -0.92 9.48 -5.73
C VAL A 51 -2.00 9.75 -6.79
N SER A 52 -2.48 11.00 -6.93
CA SER A 52 -3.50 11.37 -7.94
C SER A 52 -3.08 11.03 -9.37
N VAL A 53 -1.77 10.97 -9.66
CA VAL A 53 -1.22 10.59 -10.96
C VAL A 53 -1.56 9.13 -11.31
N CYS A 54 -1.71 8.26 -10.29
CA CYS A 54 -2.03 6.85 -10.45
C CYS A 54 -3.53 6.58 -10.66
N GLU A 55 -4.39 7.59 -10.47
CA GLU A 55 -5.86 7.44 -10.49
C GLU A 55 -6.38 6.96 -11.86
N TRP A 56 -5.66 7.25 -12.95
CA TRP A 56 -5.98 6.71 -14.27
C TRP A 56 -6.04 5.18 -14.26
N TYR A 57 -4.99 4.52 -13.77
CA TYR A 57 -4.93 3.06 -13.70
C TYR A 57 -6.04 2.50 -12.81
N ARG A 58 -6.34 3.21 -11.72
CA ARG A 58 -7.43 2.87 -10.79
C ARG A 58 -8.78 2.80 -11.47
N ARG A 59 -9.11 3.78 -12.29
CA ARG A 59 -10.37 3.81 -13.04
C ARG A 59 -10.43 2.70 -14.09
N VAL A 60 -9.34 2.50 -14.83
CA VAL A 60 -9.27 1.50 -15.90
C VAL A 60 -9.46 0.08 -15.35
N TYR A 61 -8.69 -0.36 -14.35
CA TYR A 61 -8.85 -1.73 -13.85
C TYR A 61 -10.21 -1.93 -13.17
N LYS A 62 -10.77 -0.91 -12.49
CA LYS A 62 -12.12 -1.01 -11.90
C LYS A 62 -13.22 -1.18 -12.93
N SER A 63 -13.04 -0.63 -14.14
CA SER A 63 -14.00 -0.80 -15.24
C SER A 63 -13.87 -2.15 -15.97
N LEU A 64 -12.67 -2.74 -15.99
CA LEU A 64 -12.39 -3.97 -16.75
C LEU A 64 -12.48 -5.24 -15.90
N CYS A 65 -12.08 -5.17 -14.63
CA CYS A 65 -11.90 -6.34 -13.79
C CYS A 65 -13.20 -6.74 -13.06
N PRO A 66 -13.51 -8.04 -12.98
CA PRO A 66 -14.54 -8.54 -12.08
C PRO A 66 -14.23 -8.18 -10.61
N VAL A 67 -15.24 -7.73 -9.86
CA VAL A 67 -15.09 -7.32 -8.45
C VAL A 67 -14.53 -8.47 -7.59
N SER A 68 -14.97 -9.71 -7.84
CA SER A 68 -14.49 -10.88 -7.12
C SER A 68 -12.97 -11.12 -7.24
N TRP A 69 -12.38 -10.75 -8.39
CA TRP A 69 -10.94 -10.85 -8.59
C TRP A 69 -10.21 -9.77 -7.78
N LEU A 70 -10.72 -8.54 -7.82
CA LEU A 70 -10.16 -7.42 -7.07
C LEU A 70 -10.16 -7.69 -5.57
N ASP A 71 -11.26 -8.24 -5.04
CA ASP A 71 -11.37 -8.59 -3.63
C ASP A 71 -10.39 -9.71 -3.26
N ALA A 72 -10.28 -10.74 -4.10
CA ALA A 72 -9.34 -11.84 -3.88
C ALA A 72 -7.88 -11.36 -3.88
N TRP A 73 -7.50 -10.50 -4.83
CA TRP A 73 -6.14 -9.95 -4.92
C TRP A 73 -5.85 -8.99 -3.78
N SER A 74 -6.78 -8.09 -3.45
CA SER A 74 -6.65 -7.14 -2.34
C SER A 74 -6.46 -7.87 -1.01
N ARG A 75 -7.18 -8.97 -0.79
CA ARG A 75 -7.03 -9.81 0.40
C ARG A 75 -5.64 -10.45 0.50
N LYS A 76 -5.07 -10.89 -0.62
CA LYS A 76 -3.70 -11.44 -0.67
C LYS A 76 -2.67 -10.36 -0.35
N VAL A 77 -2.79 -9.18 -0.95
CA VAL A 77 -1.90 -8.04 -0.68
C VAL A 77 -1.97 -7.64 0.79
N LYS A 78 -3.18 -7.48 1.34
CA LYS A 78 -3.38 -7.17 2.76
C LYS A 78 -2.79 -8.25 3.66
N ARG A 79 -2.97 -9.53 3.33
CA ARG A 79 -2.37 -10.64 4.07
C ARG A 79 -0.84 -10.59 4.05
N MET A 80 -0.23 -10.37 2.88
CA MET A 80 1.23 -10.24 2.78
C MET A 80 1.75 -9.04 3.57
N HIS A 81 1.02 -7.92 3.53
CA HIS A 81 1.35 -6.73 4.33
C HIS A 81 1.23 -7.02 5.83
N TRP A 82 0.15 -7.68 6.27
CA TRP A 82 -0.05 -8.11 7.65
C TRP A 82 1.10 -8.99 8.14
N ILE A 83 1.44 -10.03 7.37
CA ILE A 83 2.54 -10.94 7.72
C ILE A 83 3.85 -10.15 7.83
N ALA A 84 4.16 -9.27 6.88
CA ALA A 84 5.36 -8.43 6.96
C ALA A 84 5.38 -7.55 8.22
N TRP A 85 4.22 -7.02 8.62
CA TRP A 85 4.05 -6.23 9.84
C TRP A 85 4.26 -7.07 11.10
N GLU A 86 3.67 -8.26 11.15
CA GLU A 86 3.78 -9.21 12.25
C GLU A 86 5.24 -9.62 12.47
N TRP A 87 5.96 -9.99 11.41
CA TRP A 87 7.39 -10.27 11.51
C TRP A 87 8.18 -9.03 11.95
N SER A 88 7.92 -7.86 11.38
CA SER A 88 8.61 -6.62 11.77
C SER A 88 8.42 -6.29 13.26
N TYR A 89 7.20 -6.46 13.77
CA TYR A 89 6.88 -6.29 15.19
C TYR A 89 7.60 -7.30 16.06
N HIS A 90 7.60 -8.58 15.69
CA HIS A 90 8.27 -9.63 16.46
C HIS A 90 9.79 -9.42 16.51
N TRP A 91 10.41 -9.00 15.39
CA TRP A 91 11.81 -8.60 15.32
C TRP A 91 12.10 -7.40 16.23
N LEU A 92 11.27 -6.35 16.20
CA LEU A 92 11.41 -5.20 17.08
C LEU A 92 11.34 -5.61 18.57
N TRP A 93 10.37 -6.42 18.97
CA TRP A 93 10.25 -6.89 20.36
C TRP A 93 11.41 -7.77 20.81
N ALA A 94 11.90 -8.66 19.95
CA ALA A 94 13.11 -9.44 20.25
C ALA A 94 14.32 -8.53 20.48
N THR A 95 14.49 -7.48 19.67
CA THR A 95 15.59 -6.51 19.89
C THR A 95 15.42 -5.71 21.18
N ILE A 96 14.19 -5.32 21.56
CA ILE A 96 13.90 -4.62 22.81
C ILE A 96 14.23 -5.52 24.01
N LEU A 97 13.81 -6.79 24.01
CA LEU A 97 14.10 -7.75 25.08
C LEU A 97 15.61 -8.00 25.27
N VAL A 98 16.35 -8.08 24.16
CA VAL A 98 17.82 -8.21 24.19
C VAL A 98 18.49 -6.94 24.71
N LEU A 99 17.97 -5.76 24.38
CA LEU A 99 18.47 -4.50 24.91
C LEU A 99 18.22 -4.40 26.42
N GLU A 100 17.03 -4.76 26.89
CA GLU A 100 16.64 -4.74 28.30
C GLU A 100 17.43 -5.74 29.16
N SER A 101 17.90 -6.87 28.60
CA SER A 101 18.73 -7.84 29.32
C SER A 101 20.18 -7.39 29.52
N ASN A 102 20.68 -6.45 28.70
CA ASN A 102 22.06 -5.93 28.78
C ASN A 102 22.19 -4.58 29.51
N LEU A 103 21.08 -3.96 29.93
CA LEU A 103 21.06 -2.65 30.59
C LEU A 103 20.98 -2.76 32.12
N GLY A 104 21.83 -2.00 32.82
CA GLY A 104 21.79 -1.86 34.28
C GLY A 104 20.49 -1.19 34.78
N PRO A 105 20.12 -1.35 36.07
CA PRO A 105 18.81 -0.99 36.61
C PRO A 105 18.42 0.49 36.44
N LEU A 106 19.38 1.42 36.49
CA LEU A 106 19.13 2.86 36.29
C LEU A 106 18.80 3.22 34.83
N HIS A 107 19.28 2.44 33.86
CA HIS A 107 19.10 2.73 32.44
C HIS A 107 17.81 2.12 31.86
N LYS A 108 17.21 1.15 32.55
CA LYS A 108 15.91 0.56 32.18
C LYS A 108 14.75 1.56 32.32
N GLN A 109 14.79 2.44 33.32
CA GLN A 109 13.74 3.43 33.57
C GLN A 109 13.68 4.53 32.50
N GLN A 110 14.83 4.91 31.93
CA GLN A 110 14.94 5.95 30.89
C GLN A 110 14.43 5.47 29.51
N VAL A 111 14.63 4.19 29.16
CA VAL A 111 14.19 3.60 27.88
C VAL A 111 12.66 3.45 27.83
N PHE A 112 12.04 3.06 28.95
CA PHE A 112 10.58 2.94 29.06
C PHE A 112 9.86 4.29 28.84
N LEU A 113 10.43 5.38 29.34
CA LEU A 113 9.86 6.73 29.23
C LEU A 113 10.04 7.38 27.85
N THR A 114 11.04 6.96 27.07
CA THR A 114 11.38 7.56 25.77
C THR A 114 10.80 6.82 24.57
N THR A 115 10.42 5.55 24.72
CA THR A 115 9.88 4.71 23.63
C THR A 115 8.35 4.62 23.62
N ALA A 116 7.71 4.78 24.77
CA ALA A 116 6.24 4.74 24.91
C ALA A 116 5.49 5.80 24.05
N PRO A 117 5.93 7.06 23.91
CA PRO A 117 5.19 8.06 23.12
C PRO A 117 5.28 7.82 21.61
N SER A 118 6.39 7.26 21.13
CA SER A 118 6.64 6.99 19.70
C SER A 118 5.82 5.80 19.19
N PHE A 119 5.49 4.85 20.06
CA PHE A 119 4.65 3.70 19.71
C PHE A 119 3.19 4.12 19.47
N GLN A 120 2.67 5.05 20.27
CA GLN A 120 1.28 5.54 20.16
C GLN A 120 1.00 6.25 18.81
N LEU A 121 2.02 6.95 18.26
CA LEU A 121 1.92 7.64 16.97
C LEU A 121 1.91 6.68 15.77
N LEU A 122 2.53 5.50 15.90
CA LEU A 122 2.54 4.47 14.85
C LEU A 122 1.16 3.80 14.70
N TRP A 123 0.40 3.69 15.78
CA TRP A 123 -0.97 3.15 15.80
C TRP A 123 -2.04 4.14 15.30
N SER A 124 -1.67 5.40 15.05
CA SER A 124 -2.61 6.45 14.57
C SER A 124 -2.67 6.57 13.04
N GLN A 125 -2.02 5.67 12.29
CA GLN A 125 -2.01 5.72 10.82
C GLN A 125 -3.36 5.21 10.25
N PRO A 126 -4.05 5.98 9.38
CA PRO A 126 -5.32 5.57 8.80
C PRO A 126 -5.09 4.38 7.84
N GLY A 127 -5.63 3.22 8.22
CA GLY A 127 -5.45 1.95 7.52
C GLY A 127 -5.51 0.72 8.44
N MET A 128 -5.48 0.93 9.76
CA MET A 128 -5.53 -0.09 10.81
C MET A 128 -6.79 -0.01 11.67
N THR A 129 -7.94 0.28 11.08
CA THR A 129 -9.22 -0.02 11.75
C THR A 129 -9.67 -1.40 11.31
N ALA A 130 -9.85 -2.29 12.28
CA ALA A 130 -10.40 -3.63 12.13
C ALA A 130 -11.75 -3.62 11.40
#